data_AF-A0A533Y839-F1
#
_entry.id   AF-A0A533Y839-F1
#
_cell.length_a   1.000
_cell.length_b   1.000
_cell.length_c   1.000
_cell.angle_alpha   90.00
_cell.angle_beta   90.00
_cell.angle_gamma   90.00
#
_symmetry.space_group_name_H-M   'P 1'
#
loop_
_entity.id
_entity.type
_entity.pdbx_description
1 polymer ?
#
loop_
_entity_poly.entity_id
_entity_poly.type
_entity_poly.pdbx_seq_one_letter_code
_entity_poly.pdbx_strand_id
1 'polypeptide(L)'
;MDDSVSFRFPSRQSLGGCPAPPANFAHSSAAPLSKEHSVVGSSMLTEFLFRFDGAKENDGFLKSALDRGIKNVYAGVAMEVGPGWVPDFLMVSCDWVKGHCTLTLIELESRRAEALASSRKYLPEDSTEILSAFHNYLNRVLTQCRSTADPRISVIEDLRESLKKAQKIIIETACALRSDPTYLERLPLTDQPQTSALRYSHLSPRETLTTSSASPLTFEGRLILTRDQTVGLNRAIVILDAVVRQHEHSAAHLKAWLDPKRNPLRKSISNRHNDFPELWQFLSTDKNSGVKITCEPFFAELSTFWSSTTDKQLVMETVHRLVSEYYPLAYKLKMGDRMQDVFKEAKRIVQRTDR
;
A
#
# COMPACT_ATOMS: atom_id res chain seq x y z
N MET A 1 27.35 27.02 36.21
CA MET A 1 26.64 27.35 34.96
C MET A 1 26.86 26.18 34.03
N ASP A 2 25.85 25.33 33.91
CA ASP A 2 25.51 24.57 32.70
C ASP A 2 24.31 23.68 33.04
N ASP A 3 23.14 24.17 32.65
CA ASP A 3 21.85 23.50 32.74
C ASP A 3 21.78 22.39 31.69
N SER A 4 21.81 21.13 32.12
CA SER A 4 21.51 19.99 31.25
C SER A 4 20.05 19.59 31.40
N VAL A 5 19.23 20.04 30.45
CA VAL A 5 17.81 19.69 30.33
C VAL A 5 17.70 18.22 29.88
N SER A 6 17.17 17.38 30.77
CA SER A 6 16.84 15.98 30.50
C SER A 6 15.51 15.88 29.75
N PHE A 7 15.54 15.54 28.46
CA PHE A 7 14.34 15.15 27.71
C PHE A 7 14.03 13.67 27.93
N ARG A 8 13.06 13.36 28.80
CA ARG A 8 12.42 12.05 28.86
C ARG A 8 11.35 11.95 27.78
N PHE A 9 11.51 11.03 26.84
CA PHE A 9 10.44 10.63 25.93
C PHE A 9 9.37 9.83 26.71
N PRO A 10 8.07 10.12 26.55
CA PRO A 10 7.03 9.27 27.10
C PRO A 10 6.94 7.96 26.30
N SER A 11 6.86 6.87 27.07
CA SER A 11 6.65 5.50 26.61
C SER A 11 5.42 5.39 25.71
N ARG A 12 5.56 4.65 24.59
CA ARG A 12 4.46 4.26 23.69
C ARG A 12 3.32 3.63 24.49
N GLN A 13 2.23 4.35 24.65
CA GLN A 13 0.94 3.76 25.00
C GLN A 13 0.43 2.97 23.79
N SER A 14 -0.02 1.75 24.04
CA SER A 14 -0.67 0.90 23.05
C SER A 14 -1.89 1.62 22.46
N LEU A 15 -2.01 1.62 21.13
CA LEU A 15 -3.22 2.02 20.43
C LEU A 15 -4.37 1.12 20.89
N GLY A 16 -5.17 1.63 21.81
CA GLY A 16 -6.45 1.04 22.20
C GLY A 16 -7.37 1.03 20.99
N GLY A 17 -8.02 -0.11 20.74
CA GLY A 17 -9.05 -0.23 19.72
C GLY A 17 -10.17 0.78 19.98
N CYS A 18 -10.53 1.53 18.95
CA CYS A 18 -11.73 2.36 18.99
C CYS A 18 -12.97 1.47 19.13
N PRO A 19 -13.91 1.78 20.03
CA PRO A 19 -15.17 1.07 20.11
C PRO A 19 -16.03 1.39 18.88
N ALA A 20 -16.80 0.41 18.43
CA ALA A 20 -17.80 0.59 17.39
C ALA A 20 -18.83 1.67 17.83
N PRO A 21 -19.31 2.53 16.90
CA PRO A 21 -20.36 3.49 17.22
C PRO A 21 -21.69 2.77 17.53
N PRO A 22 -22.57 3.39 18.35
CA PRO A 22 -23.76 2.72 18.88
C PRO A 22 -24.82 2.43 17.81
N ALA A 23 -25.40 1.22 17.91
CA ALA A 23 -26.38 0.63 17.00
C ALA A 23 -27.82 1.18 17.14
N ASN A 24 -28.00 2.48 17.37
CA ASN A 24 -29.33 3.06 17.61
C ASN A 24 -29.77 3.98 16.47
N PHE A 25 -30.04 3.42 15.29
CA PHE A 25 -31.02 3.99 14.33
C PHE A 25 -31.58 2.86 13.44
N ALA A 26 -32.11 1.82 14.09
CA ALA A 26 -33.05 0.89 13.45
C ALA A 26 -34.46 1.38 13.78
N HIS A 27 -35.17 1.88 12.75
CA HIS A 27 -36.61 1.72 12.49
C HIS A 27 -37.15 2.88 11.62
N SER A 28 -37.59 2.56 10.41
CA SER A 28 -38.97 2.84 10.03
C SER A 28 -39.40 1.87 8.92
N SER A 29 -40.44 1.12 9.24
CA SER A 29 -41.21 0.25 8.36
C SER A 29 -42.12 1.11 7.49
N ALA A 30 -42.14 0.87 6.18
CA ALA A 30 -43.28 1.22 5.33
C ALA A 30 -43.47 0.14 4.25
N ALA A 31 -44.67 -0.44 4.25
CA ALA A 31 -45.17 -1.44 3.32
C ALA A 31 -45.53 -0.82 1.94
N PRO A 32 -45.92 -1.62 0.93
CA PRO A 32 -45.72 -1.31 -0.48
C PRO A 32 -46.86 -0.49 -1.09
N LEU A 33 -46.51 0.46 -1.97
CA LEU A 33 -47.46 1.14 -2.85
C LEU A 33 -46.90 1.14 -4.28
N SER A 34 -47.50 0.30 -5.10
CA SER A 34 -47.43 0.34 -6.55
C SER A 34 -48.15 1.58 -7.09
N LYS A 35 -47.48 2.41 -7.89
CA LYS A 35 -48.07 3.20 -8.98
C LYS A 35 -46.98 3.74 -9.92
N GLU A 36 -47.25 3.61 -11.21
CA GLU A 36 -46.38 3.89 -12.35
C GLU A 36 -46.21 5.40 -12.64
N HIS A 37 -45.17 5.67 -13.43
CA HIS A 37 -44.92 6.84 -14.27
C HIS A 37 -44.65 8.21 -13.61
N SER A 38 -43.36 8.54 -13.50
CA SER A 38 -42.79 9.75 -14.13
C SER A 38 -41.26 9.65 -14.11
N VAL A 39 -40.65 9.47 -15.29
CA VAL A 39 -39.19 9.54 -15.47
C VAL A 39 -38.81 11.01 -15.45
N VAL A 40 -38.62 11.56 -14.26
CA VAL A 40 -37.78 12.74 -14.06
C VAL A 40 -36.44 12.18 -13.60
N GLY A 41 -35.43 12.26 -14.48
CA GLY A 41 -34.07 11.79 -14.22
C GLY A 41 -33.42 12.57 -13.08
N SER A 42 -33.77 12.24 -11.84
CA SER A 42 -33.03 12.63 -10.66
C SER A 42 -31.67 11.95 -10.73
N SER A 43 -30.59 12.73 -10.80
CA SER A 43 -29.25 12.17 -10.65
C SER A 43 -29.17 11.56 -9.26
N MET A 44 -29.17 10.23 -9.17
CA MET A 44 -28.87 9.53 -7.92
C MET A 44 -27.37 9.61 -7.66
N LEU A 45 -26.90 10.83 -7.37
CA LEU A 45 -25.54 11.06 -6.91
C LEU A 45 -25.42 10.41 -5.53
N THR A 46 -24.62 9.35 -5.44
CA THR A 46 -24.34 8.69 -4.16
C THR A 46 -22.94 9.08 -3.73
N GLU A 47 -22.84 9.59 -2.50
CA GLU A 47 -21.57 10.04 -1.94
C GLU A 47 -21.12 9.12 -0.80
N PHE A 48 -19.82 8.86 -0.79
CA PHE A 48 -19.12 8.06 0.20
C PHE A 48 -17.96 8.88 0.75
N LEU A 49 -17.76 8.87 2.06
CA LEU A 49 -16.63 9.53 2.71
C LEU A 49 -15.81 8.52 3.50
N PHE A 50 -14.52 8.45 3.16
CA PHE A 50 -13.55 7.58 3.80
C PHE A 50 -12.57 8.42 4.61
N ARG A 51 -12.33 8.04 5.87
CA ARG A 51 -11.35 8.68 6.76
C ARG A 51 -10.21 7.71 7.05
N PHE A 52 -8.96 8.14 6.85
CA PHE A 52 -7.81 7.23 6.90
C PHE A 52 -6.84 7.48 8.06
N ASP A 53 -6.63 8.74 8.43
CA ASP A 53 -5.62 9.17 9.41
C ASP A 53 -6.07 8.99 10.88
N GLY A 54 -7.38 9.03 11.13
CA GLY A 54 -7.99 8.91 12.46
C GLY A 54 -7.68 10.09 13.40
N ALA A 55 -7.11 11.21 12.92
CA ALA A 55 -6.72 12.31 13.79
C ALA A 55 -7.95 13.07 14.29
N LYS A 56 -8.08 13.26 15.62
CA LYS A 56 -9.28 13.88 16.24
C LYS A 56 -9.55 15.31 15.74
N GLU A 57 -8.51 16.01 15.33
CA GLU A 57 -8.62 17.36 14.76
C GLU A 57 -9.44 17.42 13.46
N ASN A 58 -9.64 16.28 12.82
CA ASN A 58 -10.42 16.14 11.58
C ASN A 58 -11.92 15.81 11.83
N ASP A 59 -12.34 15.66 13.10
CA ASP A 59 -13.72 15.33 13.47
C ASP A 59 -14.73 16.43 13.07
N GLY A 60 -14.31 17.69 13.05
CA GLY A 60 -15.15 18.83 12.63
C GLY A 60 -15.60 18.71 11.18
N PHE A 61 -14.68 18.32 10.30
CA PHE A 61 -14.99 18.08 8.88
C PHE A 61 -15.98 16.92 8.72
N LEU A 62 -15.74 15.81 9.43
CA LEU A 62 -16.61 14.64 9.41
C LEU A 62 -18.04 14.98 9.85
N LYS A 63 -18.19 15.72 10.95
CA LYS A 63 -19.50 16.12 11.47
C LYS A 63 -20.27 16.93 10.42
N SER A 64 -19.61 17.90 9.78
CA SER A 64 -20.29 18.69 8.75
C SER A 64 -20.62 17.88 7.50
N ALA A 65 -19.78 16.94 7.09
CA ALA A 65 -20.11 16.04 5.99
C ALA A 65 -21.40 15.25 6.26
N LEU A 66 -21.57 14.77 7.51
CA LEU A 66 -22.80 14.11 7.96
C LEU A 66 -24.00 15.08 7.95
N ASP A 67 -23.81 16.32 8.44
CA ASP A 67 -24.86 17.35 8.47
C ASP A 67 -25.32 17.76 7.05
N ARG A 68 -24.43 17.67 6.06
CA ARG A 68 -24.75 17.85 4.62
C ARG A 68 -25.50 16.66 4.00
N GLY A 69 -25.67 15.56 4.73
CA GLY A 69 -26.44 14.39 4.30
C GLY A 69 -25.61 13.28 3.66
N ILE A 70 -24.27 13.30 3.78
CA ILE A 70 -23.44 12.16 3.34
C ILE A 70 -23.66 10.99 4.30
N LYS A 71 -24.38 9.96 3.86
CA LYS A 71 -24.78 8.82 4.71
C LYS A 71 -23.75 7.70 4.75
N ASN A 72 -22.93 7.56 3.72
CA ASN A 72 -22.00 6.43 3.59
C ASN A 72 -20.62 6.82 4.08
N VAL A 73 -20.41 6.80 5.40
CA VAL A 73 -19.12 7.10 6.01
C VAL A 73 -18.43 5.83 6.46
N TYR A 74 -17.14 5.72 6.16
CA TYR A 74 -16.30 4.61 6.61
C TYR A 74 -14.97 5.12 7.19
N ALA A 75 -14.53 4.52 8.30
CA ALA A 75 -13.31 4.86 9.00
C ALA A 75 -12.69 3.60 9.61
N GLY A 76 -11.39 3.65 9.93
CA GLY A 76 -10.70 2.59 10.69
C GLY A 76 -9.79 1.67 9.87
N VAL A 77 -9.66 1.93 8.57
CA VAL A 77 -8.63 1.30 7.72
C VAL A 77 -7.82 2.42 7.11
N ALA A 78 -6.50 2.39 7.27
CA ALA A 78 -5.62 3.33 6.59
C ALA A 78 -5.48 2.95 5.11
N MET A 79 -5.56 3.95 4.24
CA MET A 79 -5.18 3.87 2.83
C MET A 79 -3.87 4.63 2.65
N GLU A 80 -2.86 3.95 2.13
CA GLU A 80 -1.62 4.59 1.70
C GLU A 80 -1.68 4.72 0.18
N VAL A 81 -1.27 5.88 -0.31
CA VAL A 81 -1.08 6.20 -1.72
C VAL A 81 0.41 6.45 -1.90
N GLY A 82 1.06 5.69 -2.79
CA GLY A 82 2.51 5.77 -2.98
C GLY A 82 3.31 5.50 -1.70
N PRO A 83 4.54 6.03 -1.58
CA PRO A 83 5.47 5.72 -0.50
C PRO A 83 5.15 6.47 0.81
N GLY A 84 3.99 6.16 1.41
CA GLY A 84 3.64 6.56 2.78
C GLY A 84 2.87 7.87 2.90
N TRP A 85 2.30 8.37 1.80
CA TRP A 85 1.31 9.44 1.86
C TRP A 85 -0.07 8.85 2.18
N VAL A 86 -0.78 9.47 3.11
CA VAL A 86 -2.13 9.10 3.56
C VAL A 86 -2.96 10.38 3.52
N PRO A 87 -3.94 10.50 2.62
CA PRO A 87 -4.83 11.66 2.65
C PRO A 87 -5.67 11.65 3.93
N ASP A 88 -6.10 12.81 4.41
CA ASP A 88 -6.99 12.88 5.58
C ASP A 88 -8.31 12.17 5.29
N PHE A 89 -8.93 12.53 4.15
CA PHE A 89 -10.14 11.90 3.64
C PHE A 89 -10.07 11.62 2.15
N LEU A 90 -10.92 10.68 1.71
CA LEU A 90 -11.28 10.54 0.30
C LEU A 90 -12.79 10.50 0.18
N MET A 91 -13.33 11.35 -0.69
CA MET A 91 -14.75 11.35 -1.03
C MET A 91 -14.94 10.70 -2.40
N VAL A 92 -15.92 9.80 -2.51
CA VAL A 92 -16.33 9.24 -3.79
C VAL A 92 -17.75 9.68 -4.08
N SER A 93 -17.95 10.38 -5.19
CA SER A 93 -19.27 10.77 -5.67
C SER A 93 -19.55 10.01 -6.96
N CYS A 94 -20.61 9.21 -6.98
CA CYS A 94 -20.98 8.37 -8.12
C CYS A 94 -22.32 8.80 -8.70
N ASP A 95 -22.33 9.19 -9.97
CA ASP A 95 -23.54 9.34 -10.78
C ASP A 95 -23.76 8.01 -11.52
N TRP A 96 -24.59 7.15 -10.92
CA TRP A 96 -24.88 5.81 -11.46
C TRP A 96 -25.56 5.85 -12.83
N VAL A 97 -26.34 6.90 -13.10
CA VAL A 97 -27.07 7.05 -14.37
C VAL A 97 -26.10 7.34 -15.50
N LYS A 98 -25.11 8.20 -15.24
CA LYS A 98 -24.07 8.55 -16.23
C LYS A 98 -22.89 7.59 -16.21
N GLY A 99 -22.82 6.67 -15.24
CA GLY A 99 -21.66 5.81 -15.03
C GLY A 99 -20.39 6.61 -14.76
N HIS A 100 -20.51 7.76 -14.09
CA HIS A 100 -19.39 8.64 -13.77
C HIS A 100 -19.07 8.55 -12.27
N CYS A 101 -17.80 8.38 -11.95
CA CYS A 101 -17.33 8.41 -10.57
C CYS A 101 -16.24 9.48 -10.41
N THR A 102 -16.31 10.26 -9.34
CA THR A 102 -15.26 11.21 -8.97
C THR A 102 -14.68 10.79 -7.63
N LEU A 103 -13.36 10.61 -7.58
CA LEU A 103 -12.59 10.40 -6.36
C LEU A 103 -11.92 11.73 -6.00
N THR A 104 -12.28 12.30 -4.87
CA THR A 104 -11.69 13.55 -4.36
C THR A 104 -10.82 13.22 -3.16
N LEU A 105 -9.50 13.39 -3.31
CA LEU A 105 -8.52 13.32 -2.23
C LEU A 105 -8.56 14.64 -1.46
N ILE A 106 -8.80 14.60 -0.15
CA ILE A 106 -9.04 15.79 0.67
C ILE A 106 -7.93 15.91 1.72
N GLU A 107 -7.25 17.05 1.70
CA GLU A 107 -6.30 17.48 2.72
C GLU A 107 -6.90 18.60 3.57
N LEU A 108 -6.78 18.50 4.88
CA LEU A 108 -7.29 19.47 5.83
C LEU A 108 -6.17 20.23 6.49
N GLU A 109 -6.24 21.56 6.45
CA GLU A 109 -5.21 22.41 7.02
C GLU A 109 -5.73 23.39 8.06
N SER A 110 -4.81 23.88 8.90
CA SER A 110 -5.15 24.83 9.96
C SER A 110 -5.34 26.25 9.42
N ARG A 111 -4.64 26.58 8.32
CA ARG A 111 -4.61 27.92 7.72
C ARG A 111 -4.89 27.85 6.24
N ARG A 112 -5.53 28.90 5.71
CA ARG A 112 -5.91 29.00 4.30
C ARG A 112 -4.73 28.89 3.34
N ALA A 113 -3.60 29.51 3.66
CA ALA A 113 -2.40 29.47 2.81
C ALA A 113 -1.81 28.06 2.70
N GLU A 114 -1.83 27.29 3.80
CA GLU A 114 -1.38 25.89 3.84
C GLU A 114 -2.34 25.01 3.05
N ALA A 115 -3.65 25.18 3.23
CA ALA A 115 -4.67 24.45 2.47
C ALA A 115 -4.51 24.66 0.95
N LEU A 116 -4.36 25.91 0.50
CA LEU A 116 -4.18 26.19 -0.93
C LEU A 116 -2.85 25.63 -1.48
N ALA A 117 -1.84 25.40 -0.63
CA ALA A 117 -0.59 24.76 -1.04
C ALA A 117 -0.70 23.22 -1.06
N SER A 118 -1.70 22.64 -0.39
CA SER A 118 -1.98 21.20 -0.40
C SER A 118 -2.88 20.77 -1.56
N SER A 119 -3.76 21.64 -2.07
CA SER A 119 -4.46 21.40 -3.35
C SER A 119 -3.50 21.51 -4.52
N ARG A 120 -3.31 20.41 -5.26
CA ARG A 120 -2.36 20.34 -6.38
C ARG A 120 -2.94 19.63 -7.59
N LYS A 121 -2.67 20.16 -8.78
CA LYS A 121 -2.98 19.50 -10.07
C LYS A 121 -2.02 18.35 -10.40
N TYR A 122 -0.95 18.22 -9.64
CA TYR A 122 0.10 17.23 -9.80
C TYR A 122 0.40 16.61 -8.44
N LEU A 123 0.37 15.28 -8.39
CA LEU A 123 0.87 14.49 -7.28
C LEU A 123 2.08 13.69 -7.75
N PRO A 124 2.99 13.29 -6.84
CA PRO A 124 4.06 12.37 -7.17
C PRO A 124 3.54 11.02 -7.72
N GLU A 125 2.40 10.56 -7.20
CA GLU A 125 1.70 9.35 -7.61
C GLU A 125 0.78 9.62 -8.80
N ASP A 126 0.79 8.71 -9.78
CA ASP A 126 -0.11 8.81 -10.92
C ASP A 126 -1.55 8.43 -10.55
N SER A 127 -2.50 8.96 -11.32
CA SER A 127 -3.93 8.75 -11.13
C SER A 127 -4.37 7.28 -11.26
N THR A 128 -3.63 6.44 -11.98
CA THR A 128 -3.92 5.00 -12.06
C THR A 128 -3.47 4.29 -10.78
N GLU A 129 -2.33 4.68 -10.21
CA GLU A 129 -1.82 4.21 -8.92
C GLU A 129 -2.79 4.56 -7.79
N ILE A 130 -3.29 5.81 -7.75
CA ILE A 130 -4.29 6.27 -6.78
C ILE A 130 -5.56 5.41 -6.84
N LEU A 131 -6.09 5.20 -8.05
CA LEU A 131 -7.29 4.39 -8.23
C LEU A 131 -7.06 2.93 -7.85
N SER A 132 -5.90 2.37 -8.18
CA SER A 132 -5.50 1.01 -7.78
C SER A 132 -5.37 0.88 -6.26
N ALA A 133 -4.74 1.85 -5.60
CA ALA A 133 -4.64 1.92 -4.15
C ALA A 133 -6.03 1.95 -3.50
N PHE A 134 -6.95 2.74 -4.05
CA PHE A 134 -8.33 2.80 -3.56
C PHE A 134 -9.10 1.49 -3.79
N HIS A 135 -8.94 0.82 -4.93
CA HIS A 135 -9.52 -0.52 -5.15
C HIS A 135 -9.00 -1.55 -4.13
N ASN A 136 -7.69 -1.53 -3.85
CA ASN A 136 -7.08 -2.39 -2.85
C ASN A 136 -7.60 -2.08 -1.43
N TYR A 137 -7.78 -0.80 -1.13
CA TYR A 137 -8.41 -0.34 0.10
C TYR A 137 -9.83 -0.89 0.24
N LEU A 138 -10.69 -0.77 -0.79
CA LEU A 138 -12.05 -1.30 -0.77
C LEU A 138 -12.07 -2.82 -0.52
N ASN A 139 -11.13 -3.58 -1.10
CA ASN A 139 -11.02 -5.02 -0.84
C ASN A 139 -10.66 -5.33 0.63
N ARG A 140 -9.80 -4.52 1.25
CA ARG A 140 -9.48 -4.62 2.69
C ARG A 140 -10.69 -4.28 3.55
N VAL A 141 -11.40 -3.21 3.22
CA VAL A 141 -12.66 -2.82 3.89
C VAL A 141 -13.67 -3.96 3.81
N LEU A 142 -13.92 -4.53 2.64
CA LEU A 142 -14.86 -5.64 2.47
C LEU A 142 -14.45 -6.88 3.27
N THR A 143 -13.15 -7.19 3.32
CA THR A 143 -12.64 -8.29 4.15
C THR A 143 -12.95 -8.06 5.63
N GLN A 144 -12.72 -6.84 6.12
CA GLN A 144 -13.03 -6.46 7.49
C GLN A 144 -14.55 -6.49 7.76
N CYS A 145 -15.36 -5.92 6.88
CA CYS A 145 -16.82 -5.95 7.00
C CYS A 145 -17.34 -7.39 7.13
N ARG A 146 -16.78 -8.35 6.36
CA ARG A 146 -17.13 -9.78 6.48
C ARG A 146 -16.72 -10.35 7.82
N SER A 147 -15.52 -10.05 8.31
CA SER A 147 -15.04 -10.60 9.58
C SER A 147 -15.76 -10.03 10.80
N THR A 148 -16.34 -8.83 10.69
CA THR A 148 -17.06 -8.16 11.78
C THR A 148 -18.58 -8.14 11.58
N ALA A 149 -19.11 -8.80 10.55
CA ALA A 149 -20.52 -8.76 10.16
C ALA A 149 -21.07 -7.32 10.05
N ASP A 150 -20.28 -6.41 9.47
CA ASP A 150 -20.67 -5.01 9.31
C ASP A 150 -21.81 -4.88 8.28
N PRO A 151 -22.96 -4.27 8.64
CA PRO A 151 -24.12 -4.18 7.76
C PRO A 151 -23.88 -3.34 6.51
N ARG A 152 -22.81 -2.53 6.47
CA ARG A 152 -22.48 -1.67 5.32
C ARG A 152 -21.84 -2.44 4.16
N ILE A 153 -21.58 -3.74 4.32
CA ILE A 153 -20.89 -4.55 3.32
C ILE A 153 -21.50 -4.43 1.91
N SER A 154 -22.82 -4.53 1.77
CA SER A 154 -23.50 -4.48 0.47
C SER A 154 -23.27 -3.14 -0.24
N VAL A 155 -23.37 -2.04 0.50
CA VAL A 155 -23.17 -0.67 0.00
C VAL A 155 -21.73 -0.45 -0.48
N ILE A 156 -20.74 -1.04 0.20
CA ILE A 156 -19.34 -1.00 -0.24
C ILE A 156 -19.08 -1.93 -1.43
N GLU A 157 -19.76 -3.08 -1.51
CA GLU A 157 -19.69 -3.97 -2.68
C GLU A 157 -20.25 -3.27 -3.92
N ASP A 158 -21.39 -2.59 -3.79
CA ASP A 158 -22.02 -1.81 -4.87
C ASP A 158 -21.10 -0.70 -5.37
N LEU A 159 -20.44 0.03 -4.46
CA LEU A 159 -19.43 1.03 -4.82
C LEU A 159 -18.30 0.42 -5.64
N ARG A 160 -17.73 -0.70 -5.15
CA ARG A 160 -16.61 -1.37 -5.83
C ARG A 160 -16.99 -1.84 -7.22
N GLU A 161 -18.15 -2.48 -7.38
CA GLU A 161 -18.61 -2.96 -8.67
C GLU A 161 -18.91 -1.83 -9.64
N SER A 162 -19.38 -0.71 -9.13
CA SER A 162 -19.69 0.42 -9.98
C SER A 162 -18.45 1.20 -10.43
N LEU A 163 -17.41 1.29 -9.59
CA LEU A 163 -16.11 1.81 -10.02
C LEU A 163 -15.52 0.98 -11.17
N LYS A 164 -15.67 -0.35 -11.14
CA LYS A 164 -15.24 -1.22 -12.26
C LYS A 164 -16.01 -0.98 -13.56
N LYS A 165 -17.30 -0.62 -13.44
CA LYS A 165 -18.22 -0.40 -14.57
C LYS A 165 -18.27 1.06 -15.02
N ALA A 166 -17.62 1.96 -14.29
CA ALA A 166 -17.65 3.39 -14.59
C ALA A 166 -17.12 3.65 -16.00
N GLN A 167 -17.86 4.44 -16.77
CA GLN A 167 -17.47 4.90 -18.09
C GLN A 167 -16.38 5.97 -18.00
N LYS A 168 -16.44 6.76 -16.92
CA LYS A 168 -15.47 7.81 -16.64
C LYS A 168 -15.17 7.84 -15.14
N ILE A 169 -13.89 7.88 -14.82
CA ILE A 169 -13.41 8.12 -13.47
C ILE A 169 -12.59 9.41 -13.50
N ILE A 170 -12.89 10.32 -12.58
CA ILE A 170 -12.13 11.56 -12.40
C ILE A 170 -11.48 11.52 -11.03
N ILE A 171 -10.20 11.87 -10.97
CA ILE A 171 -9.48 12.06 -9.71
C ILE A 171 -9.18 13.54 -9.51
N GLU A 172 -9.56 14.04 -8.35
CA GLU A 172 -9.39 15.43 -7.94
C GLU A 172 -8.65 15.50 -6.60
N THR A 173 -7.92 16.57 -6.39
CA THR A 173 -7.47 16.98 -5.06
C THR A 173 -8.35 18.13 -4.58
N ALA A 174 -8.61 18.16 -3.29
CA ALA A 174 -9.32 19.23 -2.64
C ALA A 174 -8.62 19.60 -1.34
N CYS A 175 -8.74 20.87 -0.98
CA CYS A 175 -8.30 21.35 0.32
C CYS A 175 -9.45 22.04 1.05
N ALA A 176 -9.47 21.89 2.37
CA ALA A 176 -10.41 22.58 3.25
C ALA A 176 -9.71 22.95 4.56
N LEU A 177 -10.37 23.80 5.36
CA LEU A 177 -9.86 24.08 6.71
C LEU A 177 -10.37 23.00 7.66
N ARG A 178 -9.57 22.65 8.67
CA ARG A 178 -10.04 21.78 9.77
C ARG A 178 -11.28 22.34 10.46
N SER A 179 -11.41 23.67 10.53
CA SER A 179 -12.53 24.40 11.11
C SER A 179 -13.68 24.69 10.14
N ASP A 180 -13.44 24.62 8.83
CA ASP A 180 -14.44 24.93 7.79
C ASP A 180 -14.43 23.84 6.70
N PRO A 181 -15.49 23.02 6.63
CA PRO A 181 -15.63 21.87 5.72
C PRO A 181 -15.95 22.26 4.27
N THR A 182 -16.01 23.56 3.99
CA THR A 182 -16.15 24.08 2.63
C THR A 182 -14.79 23.95 1.93
N TYR A 183 -14.80 23.32 0.76
CA TYR A 183 -13.58 23.27 -0.05
C TYR A 183 -13.14 24.68 -0.41
N LEU A 184 -11.90 25.00 -0.07
CA LEU A 184 -11.26 26.24 -0.49
C LEU A 184 -10.90 26.16 -1.97
N GLU A 185 -10.45 24.98 -2.40
CA GLU A 185 -10.12 24.69 -3.77
C GLU A 185 -10.37 23.20 -4.07
N ARG A 186 -10.73 22.92 -5.32
CA ARG A 186 -10.86 21.56 -5.87
C ARG A 186 -10.33 21.55 -7.28
N LEU A 187 -9.34 20.70 -7.54
CA LEU A 187 -8.62 20.67 -8.80
C LEU A 187 -8.56 19.24 -9.33
N PRO A 188 -8.97 18.99 -10.59
CA PRO A 188 -8.68 17.71 -11.22
C PRO A 188 -7.17 17.53 -11.38
N LEU A 189 -6.70 16.30 -11.19
CA LEU A 189 -5.35 15.93 -11.56
C LEU A 189 -5.14 16.13 -13.07
N THR A 190 -3.90 16.45 -13.43
CA THR A 190 -3.54 16.71 -14.84
C THR A 190 -3.57 15.41 -15.64
N ASP A 191 -3.09 14.33 -15.04
CA ASP A 191 -3.29 12.97 -15.52
C ASP A 191 -4.59 12.38 -14.93
N GLN A 192 -5.28 11.57 -15.72
CA GLN A 192 -6.54 10.94 -15.34
C GLN A 192 -6.49 9.45 -15.72
N PRO A 193 -7.12 8.56 -14.93
CA PRO A 193 -7.01 7.13 -15.17
C PRO A 193 -7.65 6.79 -16.52
N GLN A 194 -6.94 6.04 -17.36
CA GLN A 194 -7.50 5.55 -18.61
C GLN A 194 -8.50 4.43 -18.31
N THR A 195 -9.80 4.68 -18.51
CA THR A 195 -10.87 3.71 -18.21
C THR A 195 -10.74 2.38 -18.97
N SER A 196 -9.97 2.35 -20.07
CA SER A 196 -9.66 1.16 -20.85
C SER A 196 -8.68 0.20 -20.14
N ALA A 197 -7.79 0.71 -19.27
CA ALA A 197 -6.77 -0.08 -18.59
C ALA A 197 -7.34 -0.99 -17.47
N LEU A 198 -8.58 -0.74 -17.03
CA LEU A 198 -9.24 -1.49 -15.96
C LEU A 198 -10.06 -2.69 -16.48
N ARG A 199 -10.27 -2.82 -17.81
CA ARG A 199 -11.13 -3.86 -18.40
C ARG A 199 -10.44 -5.22 -18.57
N TYR A 200 -9.12 -5.32 -18.37
CA TYR A 200 -8.33 -6.55 -18.52
C TYR A 200 -7.91 -7.20 -17.17
N SER A 201 -8.82 -7.25 -16.20
CA SER A 201 -8.62 -8.05 -14.97
C SER A 201 -9.65 -9.18 -14.81
N HIS A 202 -10.33 -9.56 -15.89
CA HIS A 202 -11.26 -10.69 -15.91
C HIS A 202 -10.61 -11.94 -16.52
N LEU A 203 -9.98 -12.76 -15.67
CA LEU A 203 -9.89 -14.21 -15.88
C LEU A 203 -10.22 -14.93 -14.56
N SER A 204 -11.33 -15.68 -14.63
CA SER A 204 -11.79 -16.84 -13.84
C SER A 204 -11.94 -16.78 -12.30
N PRO A 205 -13.16 -17.04 -11.78
CA PRO A 205 -13.40 -17.31 -10.36
C PRO A 205 -13.08 -18.78 -10.04
N ARG A 206 -11.79 -19.16 -10.08
CA ARG A 206 -11.32 -20.40 -9.45
C ARG A 206 -9.81 -20.48 -9.24
N GLU A 207 -9.16 -19.38 -8.89
CA GLU A 207 -7.79 -19.43 -8.39
C GLU A 207 -7.68 -18.63 -7.10
N THR A 208 -7.23 -19.33 -6.07
CA THR A 208 -6.70 -18.83 -4.80
C THR A 208 -6.06 -17.44 -4.92
N LEU A 209 -6.54 -16.48 -4.13
CA LEU A 209 -5.80 -15.35 -3.54
C LEU A 209 -4.36 -15.16 -4.06
N THR A 210 -4.19 -14.65 -5.28
CA THR A 210 -2.92 -14.19 -5.85
C THR A 210 -3.13 -12.72 -6.23
N THR A 211 -2.84 -11.81 -5.30
CA THR A 211 -1.61 -10.99 -5.29
C THR A 211 -1.47 -10.08 -6.50
N SER A 212 -1.46 -8.78 -6.22
CA SER A 212 -0.75 -7.74 -6.97
C SER A 212 0.28 -8.33 -7.94
N SER A 213 -0.01 -8.18 -9.22
CA SER A 213 0.94 -8.37 -10.30
C SER A 213 2.02 -7.32 -10.14
N ALA A 214 3.05 -7.63 -9.35
CA ALA A 214 4.36 -7.08 -9.59
C ALA A 214 4.70 -7.46 -11.03
N SER A 215 4.79 -6.48 -11.93
CA SER A 215 5.44 -6.71 -13.22
C SER A 215 6.78 -7.39 -12.93
N PRO A 216 7.13 -8.49 -13.64
CA PRO A 216 8.40 -9.15 -13.41
C PRO A 216 9.50 -8.12 -13.64
N LEU A 217 10.21 -7.78 -12.56
CA LEU A 217 11.36 -6.89 -12.64
C LEU A 217 12.45 -7.65 -13.38
N THR A 218 12.75 -7.23 -14.60
CA THR A 218 13.87 -7.80 -15.36
C THR A 218 15.17 -7.22 -14.80
N PHE A 219 16.01 -8.09 -14.25
CA PHE A 219 17.29 -7.72 -13.64
C PHE A 219 18.39 -7.57 -14.69
N GLU A 220 18.31 -6.53 -15.51
CA GLU A 220 19.25 -6.26 -16.60
C GLU A 220 19.79 -4.82 -16.57
N GLY A 221 21.07 -4.66 -16.92
CA GLY A 221 21.71 -3.35 -17.04
C GLY A 221 21.68 -2.52 -15.76
N ARG A 222 21.39 -1.22 -15.91
CA ARG A 222 21.26 -0.28 -14.79
C ARG A 222 19.80 -0.11 -14.42
N LEU A 223 19.46 -0.38 -13.18
CA LEU A 223 18.10 -0.25 -12.65
C LEU A 223 18.00 0.88 -11.64
N ILE A 224 16.89 1.62 -11.71
CA ILE A 224 16.46 2.56 -10.68
C ILE A 224 15.27 1.92 -9.98
N LEU A 225 15.50 1.40 -8.78
CA LEU A 225 14.49 0.71 -8.00
C LEU A 225 13.67 1.71 -7.19
N THR A 226 12.35 1.54 -7.20
CA THR A 226 11.47 2.24 -6.25
C THR A 226 11.76 1.78 -4.82
N ARG A 227 11.20 2.48 -3.83
CA ARG A 227 11.27 2.10 -2.42
C ARG A 227 10.82 0.66 -2.18
N ASP A 228 9.66 0.28 -2.71
CA ASP A 228 9.12 -1.07 -2.49
C ASP A 228 9.93 -2.14 -3.20
N GLN A 229 10.42 -1.85 -4.41
CA GLN A 229 11.30 -2.77 -5.14
C GLN A 229 12.62 -2.97 -4.38
N THR A 230 13.19 -1.89 -3.83
CA THR A 230 14.39 -1.94 -2.99
C THR A 230 14.15 -2.81 -1.75
N VAL A 231 13.01 -2.63 -1.07
CA VAL A 231 12.63 -3.42 0.10
C VAL A 231 12.44 -4.89 -0.27
N GLY A 232 11.75 -5.19 -1.36
CA GLY A 232 11.53 -6.55 -1.86
C GLY A 232 12.84 -7.25 -2.23
N LEU A 233 13.73 -6.57 -2.95
CA LEU A 233 15.02 -7.10 -3.36
C LEU A 233 15.92 -7.34 -2.15
N ASN A 234 15.93 -6.43 -1.18
CA ASN A 234 16.68 -6.61 0.05
C ASN A 234 16.20 -7.83 0.83
N ARG A 235 14.88 -8.05 0.92
CA ARG A 235 14.32 -9.26 1.53
C ARG A 235 14.77 -10.51 0.77
N ALA A 236 14.64 -10.50 -0.56
CA ALA A 236 15.02 -11.64 -1.40
C ALA A 236 16.47 -12.06 -1.13
N ILE A 237 17.40 -11.10 -1.19
CA ILE A 237 18.83 -11.36 -1.02
C ILE A 237 19.15 -11.85 0.38
N VAL A 238 18.63 -11.21 1.41
CA VAL A 238 18.96 -11.58 2.80
C VAL A 238 18.41 -12.98 3.13
N ILE A 239 17.20 -13.30 2.67
CA ILE A 239 16.60 -14.62 2.87
C ILE A 239 17.35 -15.69 2.07
N LEU A 240 17.66 -15.43 0.80
CA LEU A 240 18.43 -16.36 -0.02
C LEU A 240 19.83 -16.57 0.54
N ASP A 241 20.51 -15.53 1.03
CA ASP A 241 21.81 -15.64 1.71
C ASP A 241 21.74 -16.62 2.89
N ALA A 242 20.69 -16.49 3.72
CA ALA A 242 20.50 -17.39 4.84
C ALA A 242 20.30 -18.84 4.40
N VAL A 243 19.55 -19.10 3.33
CA VAL A 243 19.32 -20.46 2.82
C VAL A 243 20.55 -21.04 2.14
N VAL A 244 21.23 -20.26 1.30
CA VAL A 244 22.45 -20.69 0.58
C VAL A 244 23.55 -21.05 1.57
N ARG A 245 23.69 -20.28 2.64
CA ARG A 245 24.69 -20.48 3.70
C ARG A 245 24.22 -21.40 4.83
N GLN A 246 23.05 -22.02 4.71
CA GLN A 246 22.49 -22.97 5.69
C GLN A 246 22.29 -22.37 7.10
N HIS A 247 21.84 -21.13 7.18
CA HIS A 247 21.60 -20.36 8.42
C HIS A 247 20.10 -20.18 8.76
N GLU A 248 19.21 -20.93 8.12
CA GLU A 248 17.75 -20.76 8.16
C GLU A 248 17.02 -21.30 9.41
N HIS A 249 17.60 -21.18 10.61
CA HIS A 249 17.05 -21.86 11.81
C HIS A 249 16.09 -21.02 12.66
N SER A 250 15.63 -19.87 12.14
CA SER A 250 14.80 -18.94 12.90
C SER A 250 13.32 -19.33 12.93
N ALA A 251 12.75 -19.41 14.14
CA ALA A 251 11.30 -19.50 14.36
C ALA A 251 10.62 -18.12 14.51
N ALA A 252 11.37 -17.03 14.37
CA ALA A 252 10.84 -15.68 14.53
C ALA A 252 9.93 -15.27 13.36
N HIS A 253 9.21 -14.16 13.54
CA HIS A 253 8.53 -13.49 12.44
C HIS A 253 9.50 -12.65 11.61
N LEU A 254 9.18 -12.42 10.34
CA LEU A 254 10.00 -11.69 9.38
C LEU A 254 10.49 -10.33 9.91
N LYS A 255 9.61 -9.57 10.57
CA LYS A 255 9.96 -8.27 11.17
C LYS A 255 11.14 -8.34 12.13
N ALA A 256 11.15 -9.33 13.01
CA ALA A 256 12.19 -9.49 14.03
C ALA A 256 13.50 -9.99 13.42
N TRP A 257 13.41 -10.72 12.31
CA TRP A 257 14.55 -11.29 11.61
C TRP A 257 15.25 -10.29 10.68
N LEU A 258 14.48 -9.41 10.02
CA LEU A 258 15.01 -8.36 9.15
C LEU A 258 15.60 -7.15 9.89
N ASP A 259 15.69 -7.19 11.23
CA ASP A 259 16.32 -6.12 12.01
C ASP A 259 17.72 -5.82 11.44
N PRO A 260 17.97 -4.60 10.91
CA PRO A 260 19.24 -4.25 10.29
C PRO A 260 20.44 -4.44 11.22
N LYS A 261 20.25 -4.33 12.54
CA LYS A 261 21.31 -4.52 13.54
C LYS A 261 21.71 -5.99 13.72
N ARG A 262 20.84 -6.91 13.29
CA ARG A 262 21.00 -8.36 13.46
C ARG A 262 21.18 -9.09 12.13
N ASN A 263 21.22 -8.36 11.01
CA ASN A 263 21.36 -8.93 9.68
C ASN A 263 22.78 -9.50 9.46
N PRO A 264 22.95 -10.83 9.34
CA PRO A 264 24.26 -11.47 9.24
C PRO A 264 25.00 -11.13 7.94
N LEU A 265 24.26 -10.98 6.83
CA LEU A 265 24.82 -10.59 5.54
C LEU A 265 25.45 -9.21 5.63
N ARG A 266 24.72 -8.23 6.19
CA ARG A 266 25.22 -6.85 6.33
C ARG A 266 26.50 -6.80 7.17
N LYS A 267 26.58 -7.56 8.27
CA LYS A 267 27.78 -7.65 9.12
C LYS A 267 28.96 -8.32 8.39
N SER A 268 28.68 -9.31 7.54
CA SER A 268 29.73 -9.99 6.77
C SER A 268 30.31 -9.08 5.69
N ILE A 269 29.44 -8.34 4.99
CA ILE A 269 29.85 -7.40 3.93
C ILE A 269 30.51 -6.14 4.50
N SER A 270 30.10 -5.64 5.68
CA SER A 270 30.71 -4.43 6.26
C SER A 270 32.22 -4.57 6.49
N ASN A 271 32.68 -5.77 6.84
CA ASN A 271 34.11 -6.05 7.06
C ASN A 271 34.90 -6.25 5.76
N ARG A 272 34.20 -6.37 4.63
CA ARG A 272 34.76 -6.64 3.28
C ARG A 272 34.17 -5.68 2.25
N HIS A 273 33.82 -4.47 2.65
CA HIS A 273 33.07 -3.53 1.81
C HIS A 273 33.86 -3.10 0.57
N ASN A 274 35.19 -3.16 0.61
CA ASN A 274 36.06 -2.91 -0.55
C ASN A 274 36.06 -4.07 -1.56
N ASP A 275 35.78 -5.30 -1.10
CA ASP A 275 35.66 -6.47 -1.97
C ASP A 275 34.29 -6.53 -2.68
N PHE A 276 33.28 -5.90 -2.07
CA PHE A 276 31.88 -5.94 -2.52
C PHE A 276 31.21 -4.54 -2.48
N PRO A 277 31.70 -3.57 -3.26
CA PRO A 277 31.23 -2.19 -3.19
C PRO A 277 29.76 -2.02 -3.59
N GLU A 278 29.27 -2.68 -4.64
CA GLU A 278 27.89 -2.53 -5.11
C GLU A 278 26.90 -3.16 -4.12
N LEU A 279 27.24 -4.34 -3.60
CA LEU A 279 26.45 -5.02 -2.59
C LEU A 279 26.44 -4.24 -1.27
N TRP A 280 27.59 -3.67 -0.87
CA TRP A 280 27.66 -2.84 0.33
C TRP A 280 26.84 -1.56 0.19
N GLN A 281 26.94 -0.88 -0.96
CA GLN A 281 26.15 0.30 -1.27
C GLN A 281 24.66 -0.03 -1.17
N PHE A 282 24.21 -1.11 -1.82
CA PHE A 282 22.82 -1.54 -1.77
C PHE A 282 22.34 -1.86 -0.33
N LEU A 283 23.12 -2.61 0.44
CA LEU A 283 22.75 -3.01 1.81
C LEU A 283 22.79 -1.85 2.81
N SER A 284 23.53 -0.79 2.50
CA SER A 284 23.73 0.38 3.36
C SER A 284 22.85 1.58 3.02
N THR A 285 22.26 1.62 1.82
CA THR A 285 21.42 2.73 1.38
C THR A 285 20.17 2.84 2.26
N ASP A 286 19.76 4.09 2.56
CA ASP A 286 18.48 4.34 3.20
C ASP A 286 17.35 3.90 2.25
N LYS A 287 16.49 3.02 2.74
CA LYS A 287 15.45 2.36 1.94
C LYS A 287 14.30 3.31 1.61
N ASN A 288 14.33 4.57 2.09
CA ASN A 288 13.27 5.54 1.92
C ASN A 288 13.25 6.23 0.54
N SER A 289 14.36 6.24 -0.22
CA SER A 289 14.49 7.04 -1.46
C SER A 289 14.61 6.25 -2.76
N GLY A 290 14.53 4.92 -2.72
CA GLY A 290 14.88 4.07 -3.87
C GLY A 290 16.39 3.99 -4.11
N VAL A 291 16.83 3.04 -4.91
CA VAL A 291 18.27 2.71 -5.09
C VAL A 291 18.60 2.47 -6.56
N LYS A 292 19.76 2.96 -6.99
CA LYS A 292 20.34 2.64 -8.29
C LYS A 292 21.27 1.45 -8.14
N ILE A 293 21.10 0.44 -8.99
CA ILE A 293 21.98 -0.74 -9.02
C ILE A 293 22.48 -1.00 -10.44
N THR A 294 23.70 -1.48 -10.57
CA THR A 294 24.21 -2.05 -11.82
C THR A 294 24.18 -3.58 -11.70
N CYS A 295 23.29 -4.26 -12.44
CA CYS A 295 22.95 -5.65 -12.20
C CYS A 295 24.16 -6.60 -12.31
N GLU A 296 24.97 -6.46 -13.36
CA GLU A 296 26.13 -7.34 -13.61
C GLU A 296 27.14 -7.32 -12.45
N PRO A 297 27.75 -6.18 -12.06
CA PRO A 297 28.60 -6.11 -10.87
C PRO A 297 27.91 -6.62 -9.60
N PHE A 298 26.65 -6.26 -9.40
CA PHE A 298 25.89 -6.64 -8.21
C PHE A 298 25.73 -8.16 -8.05
N PHE A 299 25.34 -8.85 -9.13
CA PHE A 299 25.22 -10.31 -9.10
C PHE A 299 26.57 -11.00 -9.09
N ALA A 300 27.59 -10.45 -9.75
CA ALA A 300 28.95 -10.98 -9.69
C ALA A 300 29.52 -10.95 -8.26
N GLU A 301 29.29 -9.85 -7.54
CA GLU A 301 29.67 -9.72 -6.12
C GLU A 301 28.93 -10.72 -5.23
N LEU A 302 27.60 -10.86 -5.40
CA LEU A 302 26.81 -11.87 -4.68
C LEU A 302 27.30 -13.29 -4.95
N SER A 303 27.59 -13.62 -6.21
CA SER A 303 28.12 -14.91 -6.65
C SER A 303 29.45 -15.22 -5.98
N THR A 304 30.36 -14.24 -5.98
CA THR A 304 31.68 -14.36 -5.34
C THR A 304 31.53 -14.53 -3.83
N PHE A 305 30.67 -13.73 -3.20
CA PHE A 305 30.44 -13.77 -1.76
C PHE A 305 29.85 -15.12 -1.32
N TRP A 306 28.77 -15.59 -1.96
CA TRP A 306 28.14 -16.87 -1.61
C TRP A 306 29.06 -18.07 -1.90
N SER A 307 29.81 -18.05 -3.00
CA SER A 307 30.81 -19.08 -3.28
C SER A 307 31.93 -19.09 -2.24
N SER A 308 32.34 -17.93 -1.72
CA SER A 308 33.40 -17.86 -0.70
C SER A 308 32.97 -18.38 0.69
N THR A 309 31.67 -18.60 0.88
CA THR A 309 31.10 -18.99 2.18
C THR A 309 30.45 -20.37 2.18
N THR A 310 30.49 -21.07 1.05
CA THR A 310 29.94 -22.42 0.88
C THR A 310 30.92 -23.31 0.12
N ASP A 311 30.78 -24.63 0.20
CA ASP A 311 31.60 -25.56 -0.58
C ASP A 311 31.20 -25.62 -2.08
N LYS A 312 30.21 -24.82 -2.48
CA LYS A 312 29.66 -24.80 -3.85
C LYS A 312 30.12 -23.55 -4.58
N GLN A 313 30.61 -23.73 -5.80
CA GLN A 313 30.84 -22.61 -6.71
C GLN A 313 29.51 -22.22 -7.36
N LEU A 314 28.99 -21.05 -6.99
CA LEU A 314 27.84 -20.44 -7.61
C LEU A 314 28.33 -19.45 -8.68
N VAL A 315 27.87 -19.63 -9.91
CA VAL A 315 28.11 -18.70 -11.03
C VAL A 315 27.04 -17.60 -11.06
N MET A 316 27.37 -16.46 -11.70
CA MET A 316 26.53 -15.27 -11.69
C MET A 316 25.13 -15.54 -12.23
N GLU A 317 25.01 -16.33 -13.30
CA GLU A 317 23.75 -16.71 -13.93
C GLU A 317 22.86 -17.52 -12.98
N THR A 318 23.48 -18.33 -12.11
CA THR A 318 22.76 -19.10 -11.09
C THR A 318 22.21 -18.18 -10.01
N VAL A 319 23.01 -17.23 -9.53
CA VAL A 319 22.57 -16.24 -8.55
C VAL A 319 21.47 -15.34 -9.11
N HIS A 320 21.65 -14.86 -10.34
CA HIS A 320 20.65 -14.06 -11.05
C HIS A 320 19.30 -14.78 -11.16
N ARG A 321 19.32 -16.06 -11.56
CA ARG A 321 18.13 -16.91 -11.62
C ARG A 321 17.47 -17.09 -10.25
N LEU A 322 18.24 -17.40 -9.21
CA LEU A 322 17.71 -17.55 -7.84
C LEU A 322 16.99 -16.29 -7.36
N VAL A 323 17.63 -15.13 -7.54
CA VAL A 323 17.05 -13.84 -7.15
C VAL A 323 15.82 -13.52 -7.99
N SER A 324 15.88 -13.73 -9.31
CA SER A 324 14.75 -13.49 -10.22
C SER A 324 13.54 -14.36 -9.89
N GLU A 325 13.75 -15.63 -9.56
CA GLU A 325 12.67 -16.56 -9.20
C GLU A 325 12.07 -16.27 -7.82
N TYR A 326 12.90 -15.90 -6.84
CA TYR A 326 12.43 -15.67 -5.48
C TYR A 326 11.90 -14.25 -5.22
N TYR A 327 12.39 -13.25 -5.96
CA TYR A 327 12.01 -11.85 -5.77
C TYR A 327 10.49 -11.60 -5.77
N PRO A 328 9.68 -12.17 -6.69
CA PRO A 328 8.23 -11.99 -6.68
C PRO A 328 7.57 -12.49 -5.40
N LEU A 329 8.12 -13.54 -4.77
CA LEU A 329 7.64 -14.05 -3.49
C LEU A 329 8.08 -13.11 -2.36
N ALA A 330 9.36 -12.75 -2.32
CA ALA A 330 9.93 -11.87 -1.30
C ALA A 330 9.25 -10.48 -1.24
N TYR A 331 8.87 -9.96 -2.41
CA TYR A 331 8.12 -8.71 -2.55
C TYR A 331 6.75 -8.76 -1.87
N LYS A 332 6.08 -9.93 -1.89
CA LYS A 332 4.74 -10.13 -1.33
C LYS A 332 4.71 -10.50 0.15
N LEU A 333 5.87 -10.80 0.74
CA LEU A 333 5.97 -11.18 2.15
C LEU A 333 5.47 -10.06 3.07
N LYS A 334 4.76 -10.46 4.14
CA LYS A 334 4.28 -9.57 5.19
C LYS A 334 5.18 -9.68 6.42
N MET A 335 5.29 -8.58 7.15
CA MET A 335 6.13 -8.50 8.37
C MET A 335 5.75 -9.52 9.46
N GLY A 336 4.50 -9.98 9.46
CA GLY A 336 3.98 -11.00 10.36
C GLY A 336 4.18 -12.45 9.89
N ASP A 337 4.78 -12.69 8.72
CA ASP A 337 5.01 -14.04 8.23
C ASP A 337 6.07 -14.75 9.07
N ARG A 338 5.87 -16.06 9.30
CA ARG A 338 6.80 -16.89 10.06
C ARG A 338 7.99 -17.27 9.19
N MET A 339 9.21 -17.10 9.71
CA MET A 339 10.43 -17.37 8.94
C MET A 339 10.55 -18.82 8.49
N GLN A 340 9.99 -19.79 9.22
CA GLN A 340 10.00 -21.20 8.80
C GLN A 340 9.29 -21.41 7.46
N ASP A 341 8.12 -20.77 7.26
CA ASP A 341 7.36 -20.86 6.01
C ASP A 341 8.09 -20.13 4.88
N VAL A 342 8.64 -18.94 5.20
CA VAL A 342 9.45 -18.13 4.26
C VAL A 342 10.68 -18.91 3.76
N PHE A 343 11.41 -19.55 4.67
CA PHE A 343 12.59 -20.35 4.33
C PHE A 343 12.24 -21.62 3.57
N LYS A 344 11.11 -22.26 3.87
CA LYS A 344 10.65 -23.46 3.14
C LYS A 344 10.49 -23.17 1.64
N GLU A 345 9.93 -22.02 1.30
CA GLU A 345 9.76 -21.60 -0.09
C GLU A 345 11.09 -21.23 -0.76
N ALA A 346 11.94 -20.47 -0.07
CA ALA A 346 13.28 -20.15 -0.57
C ALA A 346 14.14 -21.40 -0.81
N LYS A 347 14.09 -22.39 0.10
CA LYS A 347 14.76 -23.69 -0.06
C LYS A 347 14.31 -24.43 -1.30
N ARG A 348 13.00 -24.45 -1.57
CA ARG A 348 12.45 -25.13 -2.74
C ARG A 348 13.04 -24.57 -4.03
N ILE A 349 13.25 -23.26 -4.10
CA ILE A 349 13.88 -22.60 -5.26
C ILE A 349 15.36 -22.98 -5.34
N VAL A 350 16.14 -22.78 -4.26
CA VAL A 350 17.57 -23.11 -4.24
C VAL A 350 17.83 -24.57 -4.65
N GLN A 351 17.03 -25.51 -4.14
CA GLN A 351 17.15 -26.94 -4.46
C GLN A 351 16.76 -27.31 -5.89
N ARG A 352 15.90 -26.53 -6.55
CA ARG A 352 15.53 -26.75 -7.96
C ARG A 352 16.63 -26.29 -8.90
N THR A 353 17.32 -25.23 -8.54
CA THR A 353 18.41 -24.63 -9.31
C THR A 353 19.68 -25.49 -9.29
N ASP A 354 19.84 -26.32 -8.26
CA ASP A 354 20.91 -27.33 -8.10
C ASP A 354 20.70 -28.61 -8.94
N ARG A 355 19.55 -28.76 -9.61
CA ARG A 355 19.25 -29.87 -10.54
C ARG A 355 19.39 -29.38 -11.97
#